data_AF-A0AAW8EJW8-F1
#
_entry.id   AF-A0AAW8EJW8-F1
#
_cell.length_a   1.000
_cell.length_b   1.000
_cell.length_c   1.000
_cell.angle_alpha   90.00
_cell.angle_beta   90.00
_cell.angle_gamma   90.00
#
_symmetry.space_group_name_H-M   'P 1'
#
loop_
_entity.id
_entity.type
_entity.pdbx_description
1 polymer ?
#
loop_
_entity_poly.entity_id
_entity_poly.type
_entity_poly.pdbx_seq_one_letter_code
_entity_poly.pdbx_strand_id
1 'polypeptide(L)'
;MAARQCVQKEESILDFWKVHPMRVVKWWVYTVIIGLLPALMRFAVWLLTDFGVQALSVSDVIAFGLVLHISMINEAEDVDWLSRKWRTINHGASVAAIAVYCVFFAVGVIGEKSSSVTQSNLLYCSLTLAGISLLLSAVVLHALTASSKSATT
;
A
#
# COMPACT_ATOMS: atom_id res chain seq x y z
N MET A 1 -2.05 -41.58 24.16
CA MET A 1 -3.08 -40.96 23.29
C MET A 1 -3.15 -39.44 23.47
N ALA A 2 -3.02 -38.88 24.68
CA ALA A 2 -3.06 -37.43 24.93
C ALA A 2 -2.00 -36.58 24.17
N ALA A 3 -0.77 -37.09 23.99
CA ALA A 3 0.28 -36.39 23.25
C ALA A 3 -0.05 -36.18 21.76
N ARG A 4 -0.80 -37.11 21.13
CA ARG A 4 -1.25 -36.94 19.74
C ARG A 4 -2.36 -35.89 19.63
N GLN A 5 -3.22 -35.76 20.65
CA GLN A 5 -4.28 -34.74 20.68
C GLN A 5 -3.74 -33.32 20.90
N CYS A 6 -2.62 -33.17 21.63
CA CYS A 6 -1.97 -31.88 21.82
C CYS A 6 -1.31 -31.37 20.53
N VAL A 7 -0.53 -32.23 19.86
CA VAL A 7 0.11 -31.91 18.57
C VAL A 7 -0.93 -31.55 17.50
N GLN A 8 -2.03 -32.30 17.42
CA GLN A 8 -3.08 -32.06 16.42
C GLN A 8 -3.92 -30.80 16.69
N LYS A 9 -4.01 -30.39 17.96
CA LYS A 9 -4.64 -29.12 18.36
C LYS A 9 -3.72 -27.92 18.09
N GLU A 10 -2.41 -28.10 18.25
CA GLU A 10 -1.40 -27.10 17.87
C GLU A 10 -1.36 -26.91 16.35
N GLU A 11 -1.38 -27.99 15.57
CA GLU A 11 -1.48 -27.92 14.10
C GLU A 11 -2.80 -27.26 13.65
N SER A 12 -3.93 -27.56 14.31
CA SER A 12 -5.22 -26.90 14.00
C SER A 12 -5.27 -25.41 14.36
N ILE A 13 -4.53 -24.97 15.38
CA ILE A 13 -4.45 -23.54 15.78
C ILE A 13 -3.44 -22.80 14.89
N LEU A 14 -2.35 -23.46 14.49
CA LEU A 14 -1.38 -22.93 13.53
C LEU A 14 -1.98 -22.84 12.12
N ASP A 15 -2.81 -23.80 11.71
CA ASP A 15 -3.55 -23.77 10.44
C ASP A 15 -4.70 -22.75 10.45
N PHE A 16 -5.27 -22.43 11.62
CA PHE A 16 -6.23 -21.33 11.77
C PHE A 16 -5.57 -19.94 11.60
N TRP A 17 -4.28 -19.81 11.88
CA TRP A 17 -3.51 -18.59 11.59
C TRP A 17 -2.88 -18.59 10.19
N LYS A 18 -2.84 -19.73 9.50
CA LYS A 18 -2.43 -19.80 8.09
C LYS A 18 -3.54 -19.28 7.18
N VAL A 19 -3.42 -17.99 6.86
CA VAL A 19 -3.87 -17.42 5.59
C VAL A 19 -5.37 -17.52 5.32
N HIS A 20 -6.15 -16.73 6.06
CA HIS A 20 -7.48 -16.41 5.58
C HIS A 20 -7.37 -15.39 4.43
N PRO A 21 -7.90 -15.66 3.22
CA PRO A 21 -7.92 -14.68 2.13
C PRO A 21 -8.63 -13.38 2.54
N MET A 22 -9.53 -13.46 3.52
CA MET A 22 -10.16 -12.31 4.17
C MET A 22 -9.17 -11.40 4.92
N ARG A 23 -8.06 -11.92 5.46
CA ARG A 23 -7.02 -11.13 6.15
C ARG A 23 -6.32 -10.18 5.16
N VAL A 24 -5.87 -10.72 4.03
CA VAL A 24 -5.13 -9.94 3.02
C VAL A 24 -6.02 -8.86 2.40
N VAL A 25 -7.29 -9.18 2.13
CA VAL A 25 -8.25 -8.18 1.64
C VAL A 25 -8.50 -7.09 2.68
N LYS A 26 -8.70 -7.44 3.96
CA LYS A 26 -8.87 -6.46 5.05
C LYS A 26 -7.66 -5.54 5.16
N TRP A 27 -6.45 -6.11 5.14
CA TRP A 27 -5.20 -5.35 5.16
C TRP A 27 -5.12 -4.35 4.02
N TRP A 28 -5.42 -4.77 2.78
CA TRP A 28 -5.37 -3.89 1.62
C TRP A 28 -6.40 -2.76 1.72
N VAL A 29 -7.63 -3.06 2.15
CA VAL A 29 -8.68 -2.05 2.37
C VAL A 29 -8.26 -1.04 3.44
N TYR A 30 -7.72 -1.49 4.57
CA TYR A 30 -7.23 -0.58 5.61
C TYR A 30 -6.11 0.32 5.10
N THR A 31 -5.17 -0.23 4.34
CA THR A 31 -4.06 0.54 3.75
C THR A 31 -4.57 1.63 2.81
N VAL A 32 -5.52 1.29 1.92
CA VAL A 32 -6.10 2.26 0.98
C VAL A 32 -6.84 3.37 1.74
N ILE A 33 -7.65 3.02 2.74
CA ILE A 33 -8.39 4.00 3.55
C ILE A 33 -7.43 4.93 4.30
N ILE A 34 -6.43 4.35 4.99
CA ILE A 34 -5.45 5.11 5.78
C ILE A 34 -4.61 6.01 4.87
N GLY A 35 -4.17 5.49 3.72
CA GLY A 35 -3.41 6.28 2.75
C GLY A 35 -4.23 7.43 2.15
N LEU A 36 -5.55 7.30 2.05
CA LEU A 36 -6.42 8.35 1.51
C LEU A 36 -6.77 9.44 2.55
N LEU A 37 -6.51 9.20 3.84
CA LEU A 37 -6.86 10.15 4.91
C LEU A 37 -6.37 11.58 4.65
N PRO A 38 -5.12 11.84 4.23
CA PRO A 38 -4.67 13.21 3.96
C PRO A 38 -5.52 13.92 2.89
N ALA A 39 -5.83 13.22 1.79
CA ALA A 39 -6.68 13.75 0.72
C ALA A 39 -8.12 13.98 1.20
N LEU A 40 -8.67 13.07 2.00
CA LEU A 40 -10.02 13.21 2.57
C LEU A 40 -10.13 14.41 3.52
N MET A 41 -9.13 14.61 4.37
CA MET A 41 -9.10 15.76 5.28
C MET A 41 -8.98 17.08 4.50
N ARG A 42 -8.14 17.13 3.46
CA ARG A 42 -8.01 18.30 2.60
C ARG A 42 -9.31 18.59 1.83
N PHE A 43 -9.96 17.56 1.33
CA PHE A 43 -11.26 17.67 0.68
C PHE A 43 -12.33 18.22 1.63
N ALA A 44 -12.37 17.75 2.88
CA ALA A 44 -13.28 18.28 3.89
C ALA A 44 -13.02 19.77 4.19
N VAL A 45 -11.75 20.19 4.28
CA VAL A 45 -11.38 21.61 4.45
C VAL A 45 -11.81 22.44 3.24
N TRP A 46 -11.59 21.95 2.03
CA TRP A 46 -12.04 22.61 0.81
C TRP A 46 -13.57 22.78 0.77
N LEU A 47 -14.32 21.79 1.23
CA LEU A 47 -15.78 21.85 1.28
C LEU A 47 -16.31 22.85 2.32
N LEU A 48 -15.59 23.02 3.43
CA LEU A 48 -16.01 23.84 4.57
C LEU A 48 -15.46 25.27 4.55
N THR A 49 -14.54 25.60 3.64
CA THR A 49 -13.86 26.90 3.62
C THR A 49 -13.79 27.51 2.23
N ASP A 50 -13.95 28.84 2.13
CA ASP A 50 -13.74 29.61 0.90
C ASP A 50 -12.28 30.05 0.72
N PHE A 51 -11.36 29.56 1.56
CA PHE A 51 -9.94 29.71 1.30
C PHE A 51 -9.67 28.97 -0.01
N GLY A 52 -9.03 29.61 -0.99
CA GLY A 52 -8.72 29.05 -2.33
C GLY A 52 -7.74 27.87 -2.34
N VAL A 53 -7.91 26.95 -1.39
CA VAL A 53 -7.23 25.69 -1.22
C VAL A 53 -7.74 24.74 -2.30
N GLN A 54 -6.84 24.03 -2.97
CA GLN A 54 -7.24 23.00 -3.90
C GLN A 54 -7.72 21.75 -3.15
N ALA A 55 -8.78 21.12 -3.67
CA ALA A 55 -9.38 19.91 -3.11
C ALA A 55 -8.41 18.72 -3.00
N LEU A 56 -7.40 18.66 -3.86
CA LEU A 56 -6.35 17.65 -3.87
C LEU A 56 -5.01 18.32 -4.14
N SER A 57 -3.96 17.88 -3.44
CA SER A 57 -2.60 18.36 -3.67
C SER A 57 -1.63 17.23 -3.99
N VAL A 58 -0.48 17.62 -4.54
CA VAL A 58 0.64 16.72 -4.85
C VAL A 58 1.07 15.94 -3.60
N SER A 59 1.14 16.60 -2.44
CA SER A 59 1.58 15.96 -1.19
C SER A 59 0.64 14.87 -0.73
N ASP A 60 -0.67 15.01 -0.96
CA ASP A 60 -1.66 14.00 -0.55
C ASP A 60 -1.48 12.71 -1.37
N VAL A 61 -1.24 12.86 -2.67
CA VAL A 61 -1.03 11.73 -3.60
C VAL A 61 0.31 11.02 -3.31
N ILE A 62 1.35 11.78 -2.98
CA ILE A 62 2.65 11.21 -2.59
C ILE A 62 2.52 10.45 -1.27
N ALA A 63 1.86 11.05 -0.26
CA ALA A 63 1.63 10.40 1.03
C ALA A 63 0.86 9.08 0.87
N PHE A 64 -0.18 9.07 0.04
CA PHE A 64 -0.91 7.85 -0.31
C PHE A 64 0.01 6.77 -0.88
N GLY A 65 0.83 7.12 -1.87
CA GLY A 65 1.79 6.20 -2.49
C GLY A 65 2.81 5.64 -1.50
N LEU A 66 3.33 6.47 -0.60
CA LEU A 66 4.26 6.04 0.45
C LEU A 66 3.61 5.06 1.42
N VAL A 67 2.40 5.36 1.91
CA VAL A 67 1.65 4.46 2.82
C VAL A 67 1.39 3.12 2.15
N LEU A 68 1.02 3.12 0.86
CA LEU A 68 0.78 1.91 0.09
C LEU A 68 2.02 1.00 0.05
N HIS A 69 3.19 1.55 -0.27
CA HIS A 69 4.43 0.77 -0.39
C HIS A 69 5.03 0.36 0.96
N ILE A 70 4.93 1.20 1.99
CA ILE A 70 5.35 0.84 3.36
C ILE A 70 4.49 -0.33 3.88
N SER A 71 3.18 -0.25 3.68
CA SER A 71 2.28 -1.33 4.08
C SER A 71 2.57 -2.61 3.30
N MET A 72 2.86 -2.50 1.99
CA MET A 72 3.20 -3.63 1.14
C MET A 72 4.44 -4.38 1.63
N ILE A 73 5.47 -3.62 2.03
CA ILE A 73 6.68 -4.16 2.65
C ILE A 73 6.32 -4.95 3.91
N ASN A 74 5.53 -4.34 4.80
CA ASN A 74 5.14 -4.96 6.06
C ASN A 74 4.35 -6.27 5.87
N GLU A 75 3.37 -6.29 4.97
CA GLU A 75 2.60 -7.51 4.72
C GLU A 75 3.41 -8.57 3.98
N ALA A 76 4.30 -8.18 3.04
CA ALA A 76 5.16 -9.13 2.35
C ALA A 76 6.16 -9.84 3.29
N GLU A 77 6.50 -9.23 4.42
CA GLU A 77 7.36 -9.83 5.45
C GLU A 77 6.61 -10.91 6.25
N ASP A 78 5.35 -10.67 6.58
CA ASP A 78 4.52 -11.57 7.41
C ASP A 78 3.93 -12.78 6.64
N VAL A 79 4.21 -12.87 5.34
CA VAL A 79 3.69 -13.92 4.45
C VAL A 79 4.75 -15.00 4.21
N ASP A 80 4.72 -16.07 4.99
CA ASP A 80 5.71 -17.16 4.94
C ASP A 80 5.47 -18.24 3.87
N TRP A 81 4.24 -18.37 3.36
CA TRP A 81 3.87 -19.41 2.38
C TRP A 81 4.23 -19.07 0.93
N LEU A 82 4.83 -17.90 0.70
CA LEU A 82 5.11 -17.39 -0.64
C LEU A 82 6.58 -17.62 -1.01
N SER A 83 6.85 -17.87 -2.29
CA SER A 83 8.21 -18.17 -2.72
C SER A 83 9.18 -17.03 -2.35
N ARG A 84 10.34 -17.40 -1.80
CA ARG A 84 11.37 -16.43 -1.34
C ARG A 84 11.75 -15.42 -2.43
N LYS A 85 11.79 -15.86 -3.71
CA LYS A 85 12.07 -15.02 -4.88
C LYS A 85 11.01 -13.92 -5.08
N TRP A 86 9.73 -14.28 -4.99
CA TRP A 86 8.64 -13.35 -5.24
C TRP A 86 8.54 -12.29 -4.13
N ARG A 87 8.83 -12.69 -2.88
CA ARG A 87 8.98 -11.76 -1.75
C ARG A 87 10.09 -10.74 -2.00
N THR A 88 11.29 -11.20 -2.38
CA THR A 88 12.42 -10.29 -2.65
C THR A 88 12.13 -9.29 -3.77
N ILE A 89 11.47 -9.72 -4.85
CA ILE A 89 11.13 -8.84 -5.97
C ILE A 89 10.14 -7.76 -5.53
N ASN A 90 9.06 -8.12 -4.83
CA ASN A 90 8.07 -7.15 -4.37
C ASN A 90 8.64 -6.17 -3.34
N HIS A 91 9.49 -6.66 -2.44
CA HIS A 91 10.16 -5.84 -1.46
C HIS A 91 11.10 -4.82 -2.13
N GLY A 92 11.92 -5.28 -3.09
CA GLY A 92 12.79 -4.40 -3.88
C GLY A 92 12.00 -3.38 -4.72
N ALA A 93 10.90 -3.81 -5.35
CA ALA A 93 10.04 -2.92 -6.13
C ALA A 93 9.39 -1.84 -5.26
N SER A 94 8.95 -2.20 -4.04
CA SER A 94 8.34 -1.24 -3.10
C SER A 94 9.35 -0.21 -2.63
N VAL A 95 10.57 -0.63 -2.28
CA VAL A 95 11.66 0.29 -1.90
C VAL A 95 12.03 1.23 -3.05
N ALA A 96 12.13 0.70 -4.28
CA ALA A 96 12.40 1.51 -5.46
C ALA A 96 11.29 2.55 -5.71
N ALA A 97 10.02 2.15 -5.57
CA ALA A 97 8.90 3.07 -5.71
C ALA A 97 8.90 4.16 -4.63
N ILE A 98 9.21 3.82 -3.37
CA ILE A 98 9.40 4.80 -2.29
C ILE A 98 10.46 5.84 -2.68
N ALA A 99 11.59 5.41 -3.23
CA ALA A 99 12.63 6.34 -3.67
C ALA A 99 12.12 7.30 -4.77
N VAL A 100 11.31 6.81 -5.72
CA VAL A 100 10.68 7.67 -6.73
C VAL A 100 9.71 8.67 -6.09
N TYR A 101 8.90 8.25 -5.12
CA TYR A 101 8.03 9.17 -4.37
C TYR A 101 8.81 10.23 -3.59
N CYS A 102 9.98 9.90 -3.03
CA CYS A 102 10.86 10.87 -2.39
C CYS A 102 11.38 11.93 -3.36
N VAL A 103 11.70 11.54 -4.61
CA VAL A 103 12.08 12.50 -5.66
C VAL A 103 10.92 13.45 -5.98
N PHE A 104 9.72 12.91 -6.16
CA PHE A 104 8.52 13.73 -6.41
C PHE A 104 8.20 14.65 -5.23
N PHE A 105 8.43 14.20 -4.00
CA PHE A 105 8.28 15.01 -2.81
C PHE A 105 9.26 16.19 -2.83
N ALA A 106 10.54 15.94 -3.10
CA ALA A 106 11.55 16.98 -3.21
C ALA A 106 11.22 18.00 -4.33
N VAL A 107 10.78 17.51 -5.48
CA VAL A 107 10.33 18.37 -6.59
C VAL A 107 9.12 19.22 -6.18
N GLY A 108 8.17 18.64 -5.44
CA GLY A 108 7.01 19.36 -4.90
C GLY A 108 7.43 20.52 -4.00
N VAL A 109 8.33 20.27 -3.04
CA VAL A 109 8.85 21.29 -2.11
C VAL A 109 9.61 22.40 -2.85
N ILE A 110 10.40 22.07 -3.87
CA ILE A 110 11.12 23.07 -4.68
C ILE A 110 10.15 23.87 -5.57
N GLY A 111 9.15 23.20 -6.12
CA GLY A 111 8.13 23.79 -6.98
C GLY A 111 7.21 24.78 -6.25
N GLU A 112 7.13 24.75 -4.92
CA GLU A 112 6.40 25.78 -4.15
C GLU A 112 7.09 27.15 -4.20
N LYS A 113 8.43 27.18 -4.34
CA LYS A 113 9.21 28.42 -4.39
C LYS A 113 9.58 28.88 -5.79
N SER A 114 9.51 27.99 -6.78
CA SER A 114 10.01 28.26 -8.13
C SER A 114 8.88 28.16 -9.17
N SER A 115 8.75 29.18 -10.03
CA SER A 115 7.73 29.22 -11.09
C SER A 115 8.00 28.25 -12.25
N SER A 116 9.15 27.56 -12.25
CA SER A 116 9.57 26.68 -13.33
C SER A 116 8.86 25.32 -13.33
N VAL A 117 8.30 24.88 -12.20
CA VAL A 117 7.57 23.61 -12.10
C VAL A 117 6.08 23.88 -11.92
N THR A 118 5.30 23.60 -12.96
CA THR A 118 3.84 23.73 -12.89
C THR A 118 3.27 22.67 -11.94
N GLN A 119 2.71 23.12 -10.82
CA GLN A 119 2.07 22.27 -9.80
C GLN A 119 1.03 21.31 -10.40
N SER A 120 0.28 21.74 -11.41
CA SER A 120 -0.70 20.90 -12.10
C SER A 120 -0.06 19.72 -12.83
N ASN A 121 1.08 19.91 -13.49
CA ASN A 121 1.77 18.83 -14.20
C ASN A 121 2.33 17.81 -13.21
N LEU A 122 2.89 18.29 -12.10
CA LEU A 122 3.38 17.44 -11.03
C LEU A 122 2.25 16.62 -10.41
N LEU A 123 1.07 17.22 -10.22
CA LEU A 123 -0.11 16.53 -9.72
C LEU A 123 -0.57 15.40 -10.65
N TYR A 124 -0.66 15.65 -11.96
CA TYR A 124 -1.01 14.61 -12.93
C TYR A 124 0.01 13.46 -12.95
N CYS A 125 1.31 13.77 -12.90
CA CYS A 125 2.36 12.76 -12.85
C CYS A 125 2.31 11.96 -11.53
N SER A 126 2.09 12.61 -10.39
CA SER A 126 1.91 11.91 -9.12
C SER A 126 0.67 11.01 -9.14
N LEU A 127 -0.43 11.47 -9.76
CA LEU A 127 -1.67 10.70 -9.84
C LEU A 127 -1.52 9.45 -10.71
N THR A 128 -0.84 9.55 -11.85
CA THR A 128 -0.54 8.38 -12.69
C THR A 128 0.38 7.41 -11.97
N LEU A 129 1.40 7.91 -11.26
CA LEU A 129 2.30 7.07 -10.46
C LEU A 129 1.56 6.36 -9.31
N ALA A 130 0.65 7.05 -8.64
CA ALA A 130 -0.22 6.48 -7.61
C ALA A 130 -1.18 5.43 -8.17
N GLY A 131 -1.75 5.68 -9.35
CA GLY A 131 -2.59 4.71 -10.06
C GLY A 131 -1.82 3.44 -10.42
N ILE A 132 -0.62 3.57 -10.97
CA ILE A 132 0.26 2.42 -11.26
C ILE A 132 0.62 1.67 -9.97
N SER A 133 0.95 2.39 -8.90
CA SER A 133 1.27 1.80 -7.61
C SER A 133 0.09 1.02 -7.03
N LEU A 134 -1.12 1.56 -7.13
CA LEU A 134 -2.34 0.90 -6.70
C LEU A 134 -2.60 -0.37 -7.51
N LEU A 135 -2.43 -0.33 -8.84
CA LEU A 135 -2.55 -1.51 -9.71
C LEU A 135 -1.53 -2.60 -9.33
N LEU A 136 -0.27 -2.23 -9.10
CA LEU A 136 0.75 -3.16 -8.63
C LEU A 136 0.34 -3.78 -7.29
N SER A 137 -0.20 -2.99 -6.36
CA SER A 137 -0.69 -3.51 -5.08
C SER A 137 -1.86 -4.48 -5.22
N ALA A 138 -2.77 -4.23 -6.17
CA ALA A 138 -3.90 -5.11 -6.45
C ALA A 138 -3.44 -6.42 -7.11
N VAL A 139 -2.44 -6.37 -7.99
CA VAL A 139 -1.78 -7.57 -8.56
C VAL A 139 -1.17 -8.39 -7.43
N VAL A 140 -0.51 -7.74 -6.46
CA VAL A 140 0.05 -8.44 -5.31
C VAL A 140 -1.04 -9.10 -4.46
N LEU A 141 -2.12 -8.38 -4.15
CA LEU A 141 -3.28 -8.93 -3.46
C LEU A 141 -3.85 -10.15 -4.19
N HIS A 142 -3.99 -10.10 -5.51
CA HIS A 142 -4.48 -11.23 -6.30
C HIS A 142 -3.54 -12.44 -6.23
N ALA A 143 -2.22 -12.21 -6.33
CA ALA A 143 -1.24 -13.28 -6.21
C ALA A 143 -1.26 -13.92 -4.81
N LEU A 144 -1.35 -13.11 -3.75
CA LEU A 144 -1.42 -13.57 -2.36
C LEU A 144 -2.68 -14.41 -2.10
N THR A 145 -3.83 -13.97 -2.62
CA THR A 145 -5.10 -14.69 -2.48
C THR A 145 -5.14 -15.97 -3.32
N ALA A 146 -4.49 -16.00 -4.47
CA ALA A 146 -4.34 -17.22 -5.28
C ALA A 146 -3.46 -18.27 -4.58
N SER A 147 -2.30 -17.87 -4.05
CA SER A 147 -1.39 -18.77 -3.33
C SER A 147 -1.96 -19.31 -2.02
N SER A 148 -2.84 -18.54 -1.35
CA SER A 148 -3.59 -19.00 -0.17
C SER A 148 -4.49 -20.20 -0.46
N LYS A 149 -5.20 -20.20 -1.60
CA LYS A 149 -6.11 -21.29 -1.99
C LYS A 149 -5.38 -22.59 -2.28
N SER A 150 -4.21 -22.53 -2.90
CA SER A 150 -3.40 -23.72 -3.20
C SER A 150 -2.76 -24.37 -1.97
N ALA A 151 -2.61 -23.64 -0.86
CA ALA A 151 -2.02 -24.17 0.37
C ALA A 151 -3.03 -24.92 1.26
N THR A 152 -4.33 -24.81 0.96
CA THR A 152 -5.43 -25.42 1.71
C THR A 152 -6.05 -26.64 0.99
N THR A 153 -5.49 -27.04 -0.15
CA THR A 153 -5.90 -28.23 -0.92
C THR A 153 -4.80 -29.29 -0.85
#